data_AF-A0A6J3C5P7-F1
#
_entry.id   AF-A0A6J3C5P7-F1
#
_cell.length_a   1.000
_cell.length_b   1.000
_cell.length_c   1.000
_cell.angle_alpha   90.00
_cell.angle_beta   90.00
_cell.angle_gamma   90.00
#
_symmetry.space_group_name_H-M   'P 1'
#
loop_
_entity.id
_entity.type
_entity.pdbx_description
1 polymer ?
#
loop_
_entity_poly.entity_id
_entity_poly.type
_entity_poly.pdbx_seq_one_letter_code
_entity_poly.pdbx_strand_id
1 'polypeptide(L)'
;MNYKEYIQNLRKLTMSDACLLLNGDIIPNLKQYVSLLDNIKFEDGSYHAFYGEVKKIITSFLYYYTVTMDDMIIKADKYSHDTNKNDLLSLAKQTINIHECDQISFGKDFLPVQSPIEKQTYDEIQEKYNVFMNDIFLLRDVIEKLDKKEKVDNFALEHFKISVVMTSNVFKYTHDYISMMLGNRLPEIQVSLEEILLRMRNNQRSIESASSDNVNKLLNQLYDRNKEHLMLSRQFKMCSVEYAEVSRAIEVIREKIENSKYDIPLSRLSEEVAYWEERLREFHQIADGLRKLKTEQTVLTKQEQIYQSMQTTELPGSKYQCWINMSENLKQRKEEVNRAINEAAKALITFFCVRGSDRIFYTGDVGPYYLDEYNHQVYFFDSGMGVYHFNCHGEFKEINFPKTYDKEKYYFDENGRYVKDENGKKVYRCAPCTSSYNLAKDGLLIKVTKDCGHSEAINRKCKLTIKNPTDIEILPTSDEMDIKGKK
;
A
#
# COMPACT_ATOMS: atom_id res chain seq x y z
N MET A 1 3.46 -22.63 -0.14
CA MET A 1 4.82 -22.23 -0.56
C MET A 1 5.72 -22.37 0.63
N ASN A 2 6.91 -22.93 0.45
CA ASN A 2 7.86 -23.14 1.54
C ASN A 2 8.83 -21.95 1.61
N TYR A 3 9.12 -21.43 2.81
CA TYR A 3 10.12 -20.36 2.99
C TYR A 3 11.50 -20.75 2.43
N LYS A 4 11.88 -22.03 2.48
CA LYS A 4 13.10 -22.53 1.82
C LYS A 4 13.08 -22.37 0.30
N GLU A 5 11.93 -22.58 -0.32
CA GLU A 5 11.73 -22.40 -1.77
C GLU A 5 11.84 -20.91 -2.16
N TYR A 6 11.34 -20.01 -1.31
CA TYR A 6 11.54 -18.57 -1.47
C TYR A 6 13.02 -18.21 -1.43
N ILE A 7 13.74 -18.63 -0.38
CA ILE A 7 15.17 -18.33 -0.22
C ILE A 7 16.00 -18.87 -1.39
N GLN A 8 15.70 -20.11 -1.84
CA GLN A 8 16.37 -20.73 -2.99
C GLN A 8 16.22 -19.90 -4.26
N ASN A 9 14.97 -19.56 -4.62
CA ASN A 9 14.68 -18.85 -5.85
C ASN A 9 15.14 -17.39 -5.79
N LEU A 10 15.01 -16.74 -4.65
CA LEU A 10 15.57 -15.42 -4.40
C LEU A 10 17.08 -15.42 -4.64
N ARG A 11 17.81 -16.42 -4.11
CA ARG A 11 19.25 -16.53 -4.33
C ARG A 11 19.60 -16.78 -5.79
N LYS A 12 18.87 -17.68 -6.48
CA LYS A 12 19.05 -17.93 -7.91
C LYS A 12 18.84 -16.65 -8.75
N LEU A 13 17.87 -15.81 -8.39
CA LEU A 13 17.59 -14.52 -9.05
C LEU A 13 18.72 -13.50 -8.87
N THR A 14 19.29 -13.40 -7.65
CA THR A 14 20.42 -12.49 -7.41
C THR A 14 21.71 -12.86 -8.16
N MET A 15 21.76 -14.06 -8.73
CA MET A 15 22.93 -14.58 -9.46
C MET A 15 22.63 -14.77 -10.96
N SER A 16 21.62 -14.09 -11.52
CA SER A 16 21.24 -14.25 -12.92
C SER A 16 22.28 -13.65 -13.87
N ASP A 17 22.77 -12.45 -13.58
CA ASP A 17 23.71 -11.70 -14.41
C ASP A 17 24.74 -10.98 -13.54
N ALA A 18 26.03 -11.10 -13.89
CA ALA A 18 27.10 -10.42 -13.18
C ALA A 18 27.05 -8.91 -13.42
N CYS A 19 26.72 -8.13 -12.39
CA CYS A 19 26.67 -6.67 -12.45
C CYS A 19 27.09 -6.02 -11.13
N LEU A 20 27.40 -4.72 -11.18
CA LEU A 20 27.74 -3.93 -9.99
C LEU A 20 26.46 -3.49 -9.28
N LEU A 21 26.39 -3.73 -7.97
CA LEU A 21 25.27 -3.28 -7.15
C LEU A 21 25.41 -1.79 -6.80
N LEU A 22 24.37 -1.01 -7.10
CA LEU A 22 24.31 0.43 -6.80
C LEU A 22 23.84 0.75 -5.38
N ASN A 23 23.11 -0.18 -4.76
CA ASN A 23 22.55 -0.04 -3.42
C ASN A 23 23.24 -0.95 -2.41
N GLY A 24 22.91 -0.72 -1.14
CA GLY A 24 23.20 -1.72 -0.11
C GLY A 24 22.43 -3.01 -0.36
N ASP A 25 22.76 -4.02 0.44
CA ASP A 25 22.08 -5.31 0.40
C ASP A 25 20.59 -5.17 0.76
N ILE A 26 19.72 -5.55 -0.18
CA ILE A 26 18.26 -5.48 -0.01
C ILE A 26 17.67 -6.79 0.52
N ILE A 27 18.41 -7.90 0.44
CA ILE A 27 17.94 -9.26 0.69
C ILE A 27 17.49 -9.47 2.14
N PRO A 28 18.19 -8.97 3.18
CA PRO A 28 17.78 -9.14 4.58
C PRO A 28 16.40 -8.56 4.85
N ASN A 29 16.09 -7.36 4.33
CA ASN A 29 14.80 -6.70 4.53
C ASN A 29 13.67 -7.47 3.83
N LEU A 30 13.92 -7.99 2.61
CA LEU A 30 12.94 -8.81 1.89
C LEU A 30 12.62 -10.11 2.62
N LYS A 31 13.66 -10.82 3.08
CA LYS A 31 13.52 -12.01 3.92
C LYS A 31 12.74 -11.71 5.21
N GLN A 32 12.98 -10.55 5.82
CA GLN A 32 12.29 -10.12 7.02
C GLN A 32 10.79 -9.90 6.78
N TYR A 33 10.40 -9.21 5.70
CA TYR A 33 8.97 -9.01 5.40
C TYR A 33 8.23 -10.33 5.17
N VAL A 34 8.84 -11.26 4.45
CA VAL A 34 8.27 -12.60 4.23
C VAL A 34 8.16 -13.37 5.54
N SER A 35 9.22 -13.35 6.37
CA SER A 35 9.20 -14.02 7.69
C SER A 35 8.16 -13.41 8.62
N LEU A 36 8.00 -12.08 8.64
CA LEU A 36 6.98 -11.39 9.42
C LEU A 36 5.57 -11.82 9.01
N LEU A 37 5.29 -11.92 7.70
CA LEU A 37 4.01 -12.39 7.19
C LEU A 37 3.73 -13.85 7.56
N ASP A 38 4.73 -14.72 7.50
CA ASP A 38 4.59 -16.14 7.84
C ASP A 38 4.32 -16.34 9.33
N ASN A 39 4.94 -15.52 10.18
CA ASN A 39 4.84 -15.59 11.63
C ASN A 39 3.62 -14.88 12.23
N ILE A 40 2.75 -14.25 11.42
CA ILE A 40 1.53 -13.63 11.96
C ILE A 40 0.62 -14.72 12.50
N LYS A 41 0.49 -14.74 13.82
CA LYS A 41 -0.39 -15.64 14.56
C LYS A 41 -1.85 -15.35 14.22
N PHE A 42 -2.61 -16.43 14.05
CA PHE A 42 -4.06 -16.39 13.88
C PHE A 42 -4.67 -17.23 15.01
N GLU A 43 -4.84 -16.62 16.18
CA GLU A 43 -5.22 -17.28 17.43
C GLU A 43 -6.49 -16.64 18.02
N ASP A 44 -7.25 -17.44 18.78
CA ASP A 44 -8.52 -17.04 19.37
C ASP A 44 -8.39 -15.79 20.26
N GLY A 45 -9.33 -14.85 20.12
CA GLY A 45 -9.28 -13.53 20.76
C GLY A 45 -8.46 -12.46 20.00
N SER A 46 -7.75 -12.81 18.93
CA SER A 46 -6.90 -11.87 18.16
C SER A 46 -7.22 -11.78 16.66
N TYR A 47 -8.28 -12.42 16.14
CA TYR A 47 -8.51 -12.46 14.69
C TYR A 47 -8.72 -11.07 14.08
N HIS A 48 -9.36 -10.14 14.76
CA HIS A 48 -9.49 -8.73 14.35
C HIS A 48 -8.15 -8.00 14.13
N ALA A 49 -7.06 -8.42 14.81
CA ALA A 49 -5.74 -7.79 14.66
C ALA A 49 -5.01 -8.28 13.41
N PHE A 50 -5.38 -9.45 12.89
CA PHE A 50 -4.73 -10.10 11.75
C PHE A 50 -4.68 -9.19 10.51
N TYR A 51 -5.80 -8.60 10.11
CA TYR A 51 -5.87 -7.65 8.99
C TYR A 51 -4.91 -6.47 9.17
N GLY A 52 -4.85 -5.90 10.37
CA GLY A 52 -4.00 -4.74 10.69
C GLY A 52 -2.51 -5.05 10.59
N GLU A 53 -2.08 -6.19 11.13
CA GLU A 53 -0.68 -6.64 11.06
C GLU A 53 -0.25 -6.93 9.61
N VAL A 54 -1.11 -7.61 8.83
CA VAL A 54 -0.87 -7.84 7.40
C VAL A 54 -0.77 -6.53 6.64
N LYS A 55 -1.71 -5.59 6.86
CA LYS A 55 -1.72 -4.26 6.23
C LYS A 55 -0.41 -3.50 6.51
N LYS A 56 0.04 -3.49 7.76
CA LYS A 56 1.27 -2.80 8.19
C LYS A 56 2.50 -3.34 7.48
N ILE A 57 2.63 -4.67 7.38
CA ILE A 57 3.78 -5.31 6.73
C ILE A 57 3.78 -5.04 5.23
N ILE A 58 2.64 -5.19 4.55
CA ILE A 58 2.53 -4.92 3.10
C ILE A 58 2.83 -3.45 2.79
N THR A 59 2.28 -2.51 3.58
CA THR A 59 2.51 -1.08 3.40
C THR A 59 3.99 -0.74 3.59
N SER A 60 4.64 -1.34 4.58
CA SER A 60 6.07 -1.15 4.85
C SER A 60 6.94 -1.72 3.71
N PHE A 61 6.60 -2.90 3.20
CA PHE A 61 7.28 -3.51 2.06
C PHE A 61 7.20 -2.64 0.80
N LEU A 62 6.01 -2.12 0.46
CA LEU A 62 5.86 -1.25 -0.71
C LEU A 62 6.60 0.07 -0.55
N TYR A 63 6.55 0.67 0.64
CA TYR A 63 7.33 1.88 0.92
C TYR A 63 8.83 1.63 0.74
N TYR A 64 9.33 0.53 1.29
CA TYR A 64 10.74 0.13 1.12
C TYR A 64 11.09 -0.11 -0.35
N TYR A 65 10.22 -0.77 -1.11
CA TYR A 65 10.39 -0.98 -2.54
C TYR A 65 10.52 0.35 -3.29
N THR A 66 9.57 1.28 -3.11
CA THR A 66 9.59 2.58 -3.77
C THR A 66 10.86 3.36 -3.43
N VAL A 67 11.18 3.51 -2.14
CA VAL A 67 12.36 4.28 -1.70
C VAL A 67 13.65 3.68 -2.25
N THR A 68 13.77 2.35 -2.26
CA THR A 68 14.99 1.69 -2.74
C THR A 68 15.18 1.82 -4.24
N MET A 69 14.08 1.72 -5.02
CA MET A 69 14.14 1.91 -6.47
C MET A 69 14.41 3.35 -6.86
N ASP A 70 13.81 4.32 -6.19
CA ASP A 70 14.05 5.73 -6.44
C ASP A 70 15.53 6.08 -6.17
N ASP A 71 16.08 5.61 -5.04
CA ASP A 71 17.51 5.77 -4.73
C ASP A 71 18.41 5.08 -5.77
N MET A 72 18.03 3.89 -6.26
CA MET A 72 18.75 3.20 -7.34
C MET A 72 18.78 4.01 -8.63
N ILE A 73 17.64 4.58 -9.04
CA ILE A 73 17.53 5.37 -10.26
C ILE A 73 18.38 6.64 -10.13
N ILE A 74 18.29 7.34 -8.99
CA ILE A 74 19.09 8.55 -8.73
C ILE A 74 20.59 8.23 -8.77
N LYS A 75 21.02 7.12 -8.16
CA LYS A 75 22.42 6.69 -8.20
C LYS A 75 22.85 6.28 -9.60
N ALA A 76 22.04 5.51 -10.31
CA ALA A 76 22.33 5.11 -11.69
C ALA A 76 22.52 6.33 -12.59
N ASP A 77 21.66 7.34 -12.46
CA ASP A 77 21.76 8.59 -13.21
C ASP A 77 23.03 9.38 -12.85
N LYS A 78 23.31 9.55 -11.55
CA LYS A 78 24.53 10.21 -11.07
C LYS A 78 25.80 9.53 -11.57
N TYR A 79 25.87 8.21 -11.42
CA TYR A 79 27.03 7.44 -11.86
C TYR A 79 27.12 7.32 -13.39
N SER A 80 26.04 7.56 -14.14
CA SER A 80 26.13 7.59 -15.60
C SER A 80 26.84 8.85 -16.14
N HIS A 81 26.94 9.91 -15.35
CA HIS A 81 27.49 11.21 -15.79
C HIS A 81 28.85 11.55 -15.18
N ASP A 82 29.12 11.14 -13.93
CA ASP A 82 30.29 11.60 -13.16
C ASP A 82 31.17 10.47 -12.59
N THR A 83 31.05 9.24 -13.09
CA THR A 83 31.81 8.11 -12.51
C THR A 83 33.29 8.14 -12.86
N ASN A 84 34.12 7.89 -11.84
CA ASN A 84 35.53 7.59 -12.04
C ASN A 84 35.82 6.09 -11.83
N LYS A 85 36.99 5.65 -12.32
CA LYS A 85 37.43 4.25 -12.21
C LYS A 85 37.53 3.76 -10.76
N ASN A 86 37.94 4.61 -9.82
CA ASN A 86 38.08 4.23 -8.42
C ASN A 86 36.72 3.97 -7.77
N ASP A 87 35.69 4.72 -8.16
CA ASP A 87 34.31 4.51 -7.70
C ASP A 87 33.79 3.16 -8.18
N LEU A 88 34.02 2.79 -9.45
CA LEU A 88 33.66 1.45 -9.98
C LEU A 88 34.39 0.33 -9.24
N LEU A 89 35.67 0.50 -8.94
CA LEU A 89 36.43 -0.50 -8.16
C LEU A 89 35.93 -0.60 -6.72
N SER A 90 35.49 0.50 -6.12
CA SER A 90 34.85 0.50 -4.80
C SER A 90 33.52 -0.24 -4.83
N LEU A 91 32.68 0.01 -5.85
CA LEU A 91 31.41 -0.68 -6.05
C LEU A 91 31.61 -2.17 -6.31
N ALA A 92 32.63 -2.56 -7.08
CA ALA A 92 32.98 -3.96 -7.29
C ALA A 92 33.34 -4.67 -5.98
N LYS A 93 34.19 -4.04 -5.15
CA LYS A 93 34.54 -4.57 -3.81
C LYS A 93 33.31 -4.69 -2.91
N GLN A 94 32.45 -3.68 -2.90
CA GLN A 94 31.20 -3.72 -2.13
C GLN A 94 30.29 -4.84 -2.60
N THR A 95 30.13 -5.00 -3.91
CA THR A 95 29.31 -6.06 -4.52
C THR A 95 29.81 -7.44 -4.13
N ILE A 96 31.12 -7.69 -4.24
CA ILE A 96 31.76 -8.95 -3.80
C ILE A 96 31.43 -9.24 -2.34
N ASN A 97 31.63 -8.25 -1.45
CA ASN A 97 31.36 -8.43 -0.02
C ASN A 97 29.89 -8.72 0.28
N ILE A 98 28.96 -8.06 -0.41
CA ILE A 98 27.52 -8.33 -0.28
C ILE A 98 27.22 -9.79 -0.66
N HIS A 99 27.70 -10.26 -1.81
CA HIS A 99 27.42 -11.62 -2.26
C HIS A 99 28.07 -12.70 -1.39
N GLU A 100 29.26 -12.45 -0.83
CA GLU A 100 29.90 -13.32 0.16
C GLU A 100 29.06 -13.41 1.44
N CYS A 101 28.63 -12.27 1.97
CA CYS A 101 27.76 -12.21 3.14
C CYS A 101 26.41 -12.92 2.91
N ASP A 102 25.80 -12.71 1.74
CA ASP A 102 24.56 -13.36 1.33
C ASP A 102 24.70 -14.89 1.23
N GLN A 103 25.85 -15.38 0.74
CA GLN A 103 26.09 -16.82 0.64
C GLN A 103 26.14 -17.46 2.02
N ILE A 104 26.79 -16.78 2.97
CA ILE A 104 26.84 -17.21 4.37
C ILE A 104 25.43 -17.17 5.00
N SER A 105 24.66 -16.11 4.77
CA SER A 105 23.27 -16.01 5.24
C SER A 105 22.39 -17.11 4.64
N PHE A 106 22.50 -17.36 3.32
CA PHE A 106 21.78 -18.44 2.65
C PHE A 106 22.08 -19.80 3.30
N GLY A 107 23.35 -20.10 3.58
CA GLY A 107 23.75 -21.33 4.27
C GLY A 107 23.10 -21.46 5.65
N LYS A 108 23.03 -20.36 6.42
CA LYS A 108 22.37 -20.37 7.74
C LYS A 108 20.86 -20.61 7.65
N ASP A 109 20.20 -20.00 6.67
CA ASP A 109 18.74 -20.03 6.56
C ASP A 109 18.22 -21.32 5.90
N PHE A 110 19.00 -21.92 4.98
CA PHE A 110 18.58 -23.11 4.23
C PHE A 110 18.85 -24.43 4.98
N LEU A 111 19.83 -24.43 5.88
CA LEU A 111 20.19 -25.59 6.70
C LEU A 111 19.23 -25.73 7.91
N PRO A 112 18.95 -26.94 8.39
CA PRO A 112 19.48 -28.23 7.92
C PRO A 112 18.79 -28.74 6.65
N VAL A 113 19.57 -29.41 5.80
CA VAL A 113 19.04 -30.18 4.66
C VAL A 113 18.35 -31.43 5.17
N GLN A 114 17.08 -31.61 4.82
CA GLN A 114 16.23 -32.71 5.29
C GLN A 114 15.94 -33.76 4.20
N SER A 115 16.17 -33.46 2.93
CA SER A 115 15.88 -34.37 1.83
C SER A 115 17.00 -34.43 0.76
N PRO A 116 17.08 -35.51 -0.04
CA PRO A 116 18.02 -35.60 -1.16
C PRO A 116 17.82 -34.48 -2.20
N ILE A 117 16.58 -34.05 -2.41
CA ILE A 117 16.22 -32.96 -3.35
C ILE A 117 16.74 -31.62 -2.83
N GLU A 118 16.61 -31.37 -1.52
CA GLU A 118 17.17 -30.17 -0.89
C GLU A 118 18.70 -30.17 -0.96
N LYS A 119 19.35 -31.34 -0.86
CA LYS A 119 20.80 -31.46 -1.01
C LYS A 119 21.25 -31.08 -2.42
N GLN A 120 20.62 -31.69 -3.43
CA GLN A 120 20.90 -31.37 -4.83
C GLN A 120 20.71 -29.87 -5.10
N THR A 121 19.63 -29.29 -4.58
CA THR A 121 19.32 -27.86 -4.70
C THR A 121 20.40 -26.98 -4.07
N TYR A 122 20.89 -27.35 -2.89
CA TYR A 122 21.95 -26.61 -2.19
C TYR A 122 23.26 -26.67 -2.98
N ASP A 123 23.63 -27.84 -3.48
CA ASP A 123 24.82 -28.06 -4.30
C ASP A 123 24.74 -27.26 -5.62
N GLU A 124 23.58 -27.24 -6.28
CA GLU A 124 23.33 -26.41 -7.47
C GLU A 124 23.51 -24.91 -7.19
N ILE A 125 23.04 -24.42 -6.05
CA ILE A 125 23.22 -23.01 -5.67
C ILE A 125 24.68 -22.70 -5.38
N GLN A 126 25.40 -23.62 -4.74
CA GLN A 126 26.81 -23.45 -4.46
C GLN A 126 27.64 -23.40 -5.75
N GLU A 127 27.34 -24.26 -6.72
CA GLU A 127 27.99 -24.24 -8.02
C GLU A 127 27.70 -22.93 -8.77
N LYS A 128 26.43 -22.49 -8.81
CA LYS A 128 26.05 -21.21 -9.41
C LYS A 128 26.75 -20.03 -8.75
N TYR A 129 26.86 -20.03 -7.42
CA TYR A 129 27.58 -19.00 -6.69
C TYR A 129 29.06 -18.94 -7.10
N ASN A 130 29.73 -20.09 -7.19
CA ASN A 130 31.14 -20.13 -7.59
C ASN A 130 31.34 -19.58 -9.01
N VAL A 131 30.47 -19.95 -9.96
CA VAL A 131 30.51 -19.42 -11.33
C VAL A 131 30.27 -17.90 -11.33
N PHE A 132 29.21 -17.44 -10.67
CA PHE A 132 28.85 -16.03 -10.58
C PHE A 132 29.96 -15.17 -9.96
N MET A 133 30.61 -15.65 -8.89
CA MET A 133 31.72 -14.94 -8.26
C MET A 133 32.93 -14.84 -9.19
N ASN A 134 33.24 -15.89 -9.96
CA ASN A 134 34.29 -15.82 -10.98
C ASN A 134 33.97 -14.75 -12.04
N ASP A 135 32.71 -14.65 -12.47
CA ASP A 135 32.28 -13.63 -13.42
C ASP A 135 32.40 -12.21 -12.85
N ILE A 136 32.10 -12.01 -11.57
CA ILE A 136 32.32 -10.72 -10.88
C ILE A 136 33.82 -10.38 -10.75
N PHE A 137 34.69 -11.37 -10.49
CA PHE A 137 36.13 -11.13 -10.47
C PHE A 137 36.66 -10.76 -11.87
N LEU A 138 36.19 -11.44 -12.92
CA LEU A 138 36.51 -11.06 -14.30
C LEU A 138 36.00 -9.66 -14.63
N LEU A 139 34.80 -9.30 -14.18
CA LEU A 139 34.24 -7.95 -14.32
C LEU A 139 35.15 -6.90 -13.66
N ARG A 140 35.65 -7.19 -12.45
CA ARG A 140 36.59 -6.32 -11.75
C ARG A 140 37.89 -6.15 -12.54
N ASP A 141 38.46 -7.22 -13.09
CA ASP A 141 39.66 -7.16 -13.91
C ASP A 141 39.45 -6.33 -15.20
N VAL A 142 38.24 -6.36 -15.76
CA VAL A 142 37.85 -5.50 -16.88
C VAL A 142 37.84 -4.04 -16.46
N ILE A 143 37.28 -3.70 -15.30
CA ILE A 143 37.28 -2.34 -14.74
C ILE A 143 38.72 -1.84 -14.53
N GLU A 144 39.62 -2.70 -14.04
CA GLU A 144 41.03 -2.38 -13.86
C GLU A 144 41.75 -2.05 -15.19
N LYS A 145 41.25 -2.53 -16.33
CA LYS A 145 41.77 -2.27 -17.69
C LYS A 145 41.04 -1.14 -18.44
N LEU A 146 40.16 -0.40 -17.76
CA LEU A 146 39.54 0.79 -18.34
C LEU A 146 40.52 1.97 -18.26
N ASP A 147 41.01 2.40 -19.43
CA ASP A 147 42.08 3.40 -19.55
C ASP A 147 41.57 4.80 -19.97
N LYS A 148 40.36 4.85 -20.56
CA LYS A 148 39.76 6.07 -21.12
C LYS A 148 38.42 6.37 -20.45
N LYS A 149 38.12 7.65 -20.20
CA LYS A 149 36.87 8.09 -19.57
C LYS A 149 35.62 7.63 -20.36
N GLU A 150 35.61 7.76 -21.69
CA GLU A 150 34.50 7.28 -22.52
C GLU A 150 34.21 5.77 -22.35
N LYS A 151 35.24 4.95 -22.12
CA LYS A 151 35.05 3.51 -21.86
C LYS A 151 34.47 3.26 -20.46
N VAL A 152 34.83 4.09 -19.48
CA VAL A 152 34.28 4.06 -18.11
C VAL A 152 32.80 4.45 -18.14
N ASP A 153 32.45 5.51 -18.86
CA ASP A 153 31.08 6.02 -18.96
C ASP A 153 30.18 5.01 -19.69
N ASN A 154 30.65 4.42 -20.80
CA ASN A 154 29.91 3.37 -21.52
C ASN A 154 29.71 2.10 -20.67
N PHE A 155 30.75 1.67 -19.94
CA PHE A 155 30.66 0.53 -19.04
C PHE A 155 29.64 0.77 -17.92
N ALA A 156 29.67 1.96 -17.31
CA ALA A 156 28.72 2.39 -16.29
C ALA A 156 27.28 2.33 -16.81
N LEU A 157 26.99 2.93 -17.97
CA LEU A 157 25.65 2.95 -18.57
C LEU A 157 25.08 1.54 -18.80
N GLU A 158 25.88 0.62 -19.34
CA GLU A 158 25.42 -0.76 -19.59
C GLU A 158 25.19 -1.54 -18.29
N HIS A 159 26.15 -1.53 -17.37
CA HIS A 159 26.06 -2.33 -16.14
C HIS A 159 25.06 -1.79 -15.12
N PHE A 160 24.86 -0.47 -15.04
CA PHE A 160 23.86 0.11 -14.14
C PHE A 160 22.44 -0.13 -14.61
N LYS A 161 22.21 -0.18 -15.93
CA LYS A 161 20.92 -0.62 -16.47
C LYS A 161 20.60 -2.06 -16.03
N ILE A 162 21.59 -2.96 -16.13
CA ILE A 162 21.43 -4.36 -15.69
C ILE A 162 21.15 -4.41 -14.18
N SER A 163 21.89 -3.64 -13.37
CA SER A 163 21.73 -3.57 -11.92
C SER A 163 20.32 -3.13 -11.49
N VAL A 164 19.79 -2.09 -12.13
CA VAL A 164 18.42 -1.60 -11.87
C VAL A 164 17.37 -2.64 -12.25
N VAL A 165 17.53 -3.30 -13.40
CA VAL A 165 16.62 -4.37 -13.85
C VAL A 165 16.67 -5.57 -12.91
N MET A 166 17.86 -6.00 -12.49
CA MET A 166 18.03 -7.11 -11.55
C MET A 166 17.38 -6.80 -10.21
N THR A 167 17.61 -5.60 -9.67
CA THR A 167 17.01 -5.15 -8.40
C THR A 167 15.49 -5.12 -8.49
N SER A 168 14.94 -4.58 -9.58
CA SER A 168 13.50 -4.60 -9.85
C SER A 168 12.97 -6.03 -9.90
N ASN A 169 13.65 -6.95 -10.60
CA ASN A 169 13.24 -8.36 -10.69
C ASN A 169 13.22 -9.05 -9.31
N VAL A 170 14.18 -8.74 -8.44
CA VAL A 170 14.23 -9.26 -7.06
C VAL A 170 13.03 -8.77 -6.23
N PHE A 171 12.67 -7.49 -6.34
CA PHE A 171 11.47 -6.94 -5.71
C PHE A 171 10.19 -7.53 -6.28
N LYS A 172 10.08 -7.65 -7.61
CA LYS A 172 8.94 -8.27 -8.29
C LYS A 172 8.73 -9.71 -7.84
N TYR A 173 9.81 -10.48 -7.74
CA TYR A 173 9.75 -11.85 -7.23
C TYR A 173 9.19 -11.91 -5.80
N THR A 174 9.68 -11.04 -4.92
CA THR A 174 9.18 -10.97 -3.53
C THR A 174 7.73 -10.51 -3.46
N HIS A 175 7.34 -9.53 -4.28
CA HIS A 175 5.96 -9.07 -4.40
C HIS A 175 5.02 -10.20 -4.86
N ASP A 176 5.42 -11.00 -5.85
CA ASP A 176 4.63 -12.13 -6.34
C ASP A 176 4.52 -13.22 -5.28
N TYR A 177 5.60 -13.49 -4.55
CA TYR A 177 5.61 -14.42 -3.44
C TYR A 177 4.65 -13.98 -2.33
N ILE A 178 4.71 -12.70 -1.91
CA ILE A 178 3.80 -12.12 -0.91
C ILE A 178 2.34 -12.22 -1.39
N SER A 179 2.07 -11.86 -2.64
CA SER A 179 0.72 -11.96 -3.24
C SER A 179 0.17 -13.37 -3.10
N MET A 180 0.98 -14.38 -3.43
CA MET A 180 0.59 -15.77 -3.34
C MET A 180 0.43 -16.27 -1.90
N MET A 181 1.25 -15.79 -0.96
CA MET A 181 1.03 -16.04 0.47
C MET A 181 -0.34 -15.50 0.92
N LEU A 182 -0.68 -14.26 0.57
CA LEU A 182 -1.99 -13.67 0.88
C LEU A 182 -3.14 -14.47 0.25
N GLY A 183 -2.95 -14.92 -1.00
CA GLY A 183 -3.91 -15.77 -1.68
C GLY A 183 -4.14 -17.12 -0.98
N ASN A 184 -3.16 -17.64 -0.23
CA ASN A 184 -3.31 -18.85 0.57
C ASN A 184 -4.00 -18.61 1.91
N ARG A 185 -3.95 -17.37 2.42
CA ARG A 185 -4.53 -16.96 3.70
C ARG A 185 -5.89 -16.27 3.57
N LEU A 186 -6.60 -16.51 2.47
CA LEU A 186 -7.94 -15.94 2.24
C LEU A 186 -8.93 -16.21 3.38
N PRO A 187 -9.01 -17.42 3.95
CA PRO A 187 -9.92 -17.68 5.08
C PRO A 187 -9.60 -16.80 6.30
N GLU A 188 -8.33 -16.67 6.67
CA GLU A 188 -7.90 -15.87 7.82
C GLU A 188 -8.19 -14.38 7.61
N ILE A 189 -7.94 -13.87 6.40
CA ILE A 189 -8.27 -12.48 6.04
C ILE A 189 -9.79 -12.26 6.14
N GLN A 190 -10.59 -13.19 5.63
CA GLN A 190 -12.05 -13.10 5.68
C GLN A 190 -12.56 -13.01 7.12
N VAL A 191 -12.15 -13.96 7.97
CA VAL A 191 -12.57 -14.01 9.37
C VAL A 191 -12.17 -12.75 10.11
N SER A 192 -10.96 -12.23 9.85
CA SER A 192 -10.49 -10.97 10.44
C SER A 192 -11.40 -9.79 10.09
N LEU A 193 -11.75 -9.63 8.81
CA LEU A 193 -12.64 -8.57 8.34
C LEU A 193 -14.06 -8.69 8.89
N GLU A 194 -14.59 -9.92 8.93
CA GLU A 194 -15.91 -10.21 9.50
C GLU A 194 -15.95 -9.90 11.00
N GLU A 195 -14.90 -10.22 11.76
CA GLU A 195 -14.81 -9.89 13.18
C GLU A 195 -14.74 -8.38 13.41
N ILE A 196 -13.96 -7.64 12.61
CA ILE A 196 -13.90 -6.17 12.68
C ILE A 196 -15.30 -5.58 12.45
N LEU A 197 -15.98 -6.01 11.38
CA LEU A 197 -17.33 -5.52 11.06
C LEU A 197 -18.33 -5.87 12.17
N LEU A 198 -18.27 -7.07 12.74
CA LEU A 198 -19.12 -7.49 13.84
C LEU A 198 -18.91 -6.62 15.09
N ARG A 199 -17.66 -6.32 15.44
CA ARG A 199 -17.32 -5.43 16.55
C ARG A 199 -17.88 -4.03 16.34
N MET A 200 -17.72 -3.46 15.13
CA MET A 200 -18.25 -2.14 14.80
C MET A 200 -19.78 -2.08 14.87
N ARG A 201 -20.47 -3.10 14.35
CA ARG A 201 -21.94 -3.21 14.47
C ARG A 201 -22.41 -3.35 15.91
N ASN A 202 -21.68 -4.10 16.74
CA ASN A 202 -22.01 -4.25 18.16
C ASN A 202 -21.81 -2.94 18.93
N ASN A 203 -20.72 -2.22 18.65
CA ASN A 203 -20.49 -0.88 19.19
C ASN A 203 -21.61 0.08 18.79
N GLN A 204 -22.02 0.04 17.52
CA GLN A 204 -23.10 0.88 17.01
C GLN A 204 -24.40 0.62 17.78
N ARG A 205 -24.82 -0.64 17.88
CA ARG A 205 -26.02 -1.02 18.64
C ARG A 205 -25.95 -0.60 20.11
N SER A 206 -24.77 -0.73 20.74
CA SER A 206 -24.58 -0.34 22.13
C SER A 206 -24.73 1.17 22.34
N ILE A 207 -24.17 1.99 21.44
CA ILE A 207 -24.28 3.45 21.51
C ILE A 207 -25.69 3.90 21.15
N GLU A 208 -26.32 3.30 20.14
CA GLU A 208 -27.73 3.54 19.78
C GLU A 208 -28.66 3.26 20.96
N SER A 209 -28.46 2.13 21.65
CA SER A 209 -29.23 1.78 22.84
C SER A 209 -29.02 2.78 23.98
N ALA A 210 -27.77 3.15 24.27
CA ALA A 210 -27.45 4.09 25.33
C ALA A 210 -28.01 5.50 25.05
N SER A 211 -27.93 5.95 23.79
CA SER A 211 -28.50 7.22 23.34
C SER A 211 -30.03 7.20 23.46
N SER A 212 -30.68 6.13 22.99
CA SER A 212 -32.12 5.93 23.12
C SER A 212 -32.59 5.93 24.59
N ASP A 213 -31.87 5.23 25.48
CA ASP A 213 -32.17 5.22 26.91
C ASP A 213 -32.01 6.59 27.55
N ASN A 214 -31.01 7.38 27.14
CA ASN A 214 -30.81 8.73 27.61
C ASN A 214 -31.93 9.67 27.15
N VAL A 215 -32.33 9.58 25.88
CA VAL A 215 -33.48 10.34 25.34
C VAL A 215 -34.77 9.98 26.07
N ASN A 216 -35.01 8.70 26.32
CA ASN A 216 -36.19 8.24 27.08
C ASN A 216 -36.19 8.80 28.51
N LYS A 217 -35.04 8.85 29.18
CA LYS A 217 -34.91 9.49 30.50
C LYS A 217 -35.21 10.99 30.44
N LEU A 218 -34.68 11.71 29.44
CA LEU A 218 -34.95 13.13 29.25
C LEU A 218 -36.43 13.38 28.93
N LEU A 219 -37.08 12.52 28.15
CA LEU A 219 -38.52 12.59 27.85
C LEU A 219 -39.37 12.39 29.11
N ASN A 220 -39.01 11.45 29.98
CA ASN A 220 -39.69 11.26 31.27
C ASN A 220 -39.50 12.47 32.19
N GLN A 221 -38.28 13.03 32.27
CA GLN A 221 -38.03 14.27 33.02
C GLN A 221 -38.83 15.45 32.47
N LEU A 222 -38.92 15.56 31.14
CA LEU A 222 -39.72 16.60 30.48
C LEU A 222 -41.21 16.44 30.81
N TYR A 223 -41.72 15.21 30.82
CA TYR A 223 -43.10 14.92 31.21
C TYR A 223 -43.39 15.36 32.66
N ASP A 224 -42.52 15.00 33.60
CA ASP A 224 -42.65 15.36 35.01
C ASP A 224 -42.59 16.88 35.22
N ARG A 225 -41.64 17.56 34.56
CA ARG A 225 -41.54 19.04 34.63
C ARG A 225 -42.72 19.74 33.97
N ASN A 226 -43.26 19.22 32.88
CA ASN A 226 -44.48 19.76 32.27
C ASN A 226 -45.69 19.59 33.20
N LYS A 227 -45.78 18.47 33.93
CA LYS A 227 -46.83 18.25 34.94
C LYS A 227 -46.71 19.26 36.08
N GLU A 228 -45.50 19.50 36.57
CA GLU A 228 -45.21 20.52 37.59
C GLU A 228 -45.58 21.93 37.11
N HIS A 229 -45.20 22.28 35.88
CA HIS A 229 -45.56 23.55 35.23
C HIS A 229 -47.09 23.75 35.15
N LEU A 230 -47.83 22.69 34.79
CA LEU A 230 -49.29 22.71 34.78
C LEU A 230 -49.89 22.88 36.18
N MET A 231 -49.30 22.27 37.21
CA MET A 231 -49.77 22.43 38.59
C MET A 231 -49.56 23.86 39.08
N LEU A 232 -48.40 24.46 38.84
CA LEU A 232 -48.08 25.85 39.21
C LEU A 232 -49.00 26.86 38.50
N SER A 233 -49.27 26.66 37.20
CA SER A 233 -50.17 27.54 36.44
C SER A 233 -51.64 27.53 36.90
N ARG A 234 -52.07 26.46 37.58
CA ARG A 234 -53.43 26.30 38.12
C ARG A 234 -53.59 26.86 39.54
N GLN A 235 -52.52 27.32 40.18
CA GLN A 235 -52.61 27.87 41.53
C GLN A 235 -53.25 29.28 41.53
N PHE A 236 -54.06 29.55 42.55
CA PHE A 236 -54.78 30.83 42.70
C PHE A 236 -53.84 32.05 42.90
N LYS A 237 -52.63 31.82 43.43
CA LYS A 237 -51.52 32.79 43.45
C LYS A 237 -50.30 32.13 42.80
N MET A 238 -49.93 32.56 41.60
CA MET A 238 -48.72 32.07 40.95
C MET A 238 -47.46 32.63 41.62
N CYS A 239 -46.54 31.75 42.01
CA CYS A 239 -45.18 32.12 42.36
C CYS A 239 -44.38 32.32 41.05
N SER A 240 -44.14 33.57 40.65
CA SER A 240 -43.50 33.88 39.36
C SER A 240 -42.08 33.33 39.23
N VAL A 241 -41.37 33.19 40.35
CA VAL A 241 -39.99 32.68 40.39
C VAL A 241 -39.98 31.17 40.11
N GLU A 242 -40.77 30.39 40.84
CA GLU A 242 -40.87 28.94 40.65
C GLU A 242 -41.38 28.59 39.24
N TYR A 243 -42.34 29.37 38.73
CA TYR A 243 -42.84 29.20 37.37
C TYR A 243 -41.72 29.39 36.33
N ALA A 244 -40.94 30.46 36.44
CA ALA A 244 -39.84 30.76 35.53
C ALA A 244 -38.71 29.72 35.62
N GLU A 245 -38.42 29.18 36.81
CA GLU A 245 -37.42 28.12 36.99
C GLU A 245 -37.85 26.81 36.31
N VAL A 246 -39.11 26.42 36.46
CA VAL A 246 -39.65 25.22 35.80
C VAL A 246 -39.70 25.42 34.28
N SER A 247 -40.08 26.59 33.78
CA SER A 247 -40.05 26.89 32.34
C SER A 247 -38.62 26.81 31.77
N ARG A 248 -37.63 27.38 32.48
CA ARG A 248 -36.22 27.28 32.08
C ARG A 248 -35.71 25.84 32.09
N ALA A 249 -36.09 25.05 33.10
CA ALA A 249 -35.73 23.63 33.16
C ALA A 249 -36.33 22.84 31.98
N ILE A 250 -37.57 23.13 31.58
CA ILE A 250 -38.22 22.56 30.40
C ILE A 250 -37.45 22.91 29.12
N GLU A 251 -37.06 24.17 28.94
CA GLU A 251 -36.27 24.62 27.78
C GLU A 251 -34.92 23.90 27.70
N VAL A 252 -34.19 23.82 28.82
CA VAL A 252 -32.89 23.11 28.88
C VAL A 252 -33.05 21.61 28.57
N ILE A 253 -34.13 20.97 29.01
CA ILE A 253 -34.39 19.55 28.70
C ILE A 253 -34.72 19.38 27.21
N ARG A 254 -35.51 20.28 26.62
CA ARG A 254 -35.82 20.28 25.18
C ARG A 254 -34.55 20.44 24.34
N GLU A 255 -33.70 21.40 24.70
CA GLU A 255 -32.42 21.63 24.03
C GLU A 255 -31.52 20.39 24.09
N LYS A 256 -31.45 19.71 25.24
CA LYS A 256 -30.71 18.44 25.38
C LYS A 256 -31.27 17.32 24.50
N ILE A 257 -32.60 17.22 24.36
CA ILE A 257 -33.24 16.24 23.47
C ILE A 257 -32.96 16.58 22.01
N GLU A 258 -33.01 17.85 21.62
CA GLU A 258 -32.67 18.28 20.25
C GLU A 258 -31.20 18.03 19.92
N ASN A 259 -30.29 18.32 20.84
CA ASN A 259 -28.85 18.08 20.68
C ASN A 259 -28.50 16.59 20.63
N SER A 260 -29.27 15.70 21.29
CA SER A 260 -29.06 14.25 21.22
C SER A 260 -29.30 13.64 19.84
N LYS A 261 -29.99 14.34 18.93
CA LYS A 261 -30.17 13.91 17.53
C LYS A 261 -28.91 14.10 16.68
N TYR A 262 -27.97 14.94 17.13
CA TYR A 262 -26.74 15.27 16.43
C TYR A 262 -25.52 14.66 17.14
N ASP A 263 -25.67 13.45 17.67
CA ASP A 263 -24.58 12.75 18.36
C ASP A 263 -23.50 12.36 17.33
N ILE A 264 -22.50 13.24 17.17
CA ILE A 264 -21.32 13.09 16.30
C ILE A 264 -20.66 11.70 16.41
N PRO A 265 -20.62 11.02 17.59
CA PRO A 265 -20.11 9.66 17.70
C PRO A 265 -20.91 8.62 16.90
N LEU A 266 -22.23 8.79 16.77
CA LEU A 266 -23.13 7.84 16.11
C LEU A 266 -23.01 7.91 14.58
N SER A 267 -22.98 9.12 14.02
CA SER A 267 -22.82 9.32 12.58
C SER A 267 -21.47 8.79 12.09
N ARG A 268 -20.40 9.10 12.83
CA ARG A 268 -19.06 8.60 12.55
C ARG A 268 -18.99 7.07 12.59
N LEU A 269 -19.61 6.45 13.60
CA LEU A 269 -19.61 5.00 13.71
C LEU A 269 -20.43 4.34 12.59
N SER A 270 -21.52 4.97 12.14
CA SER A 270 -22.28 4.52 10.98
C SER A 270 -21.44 4.58 9.68
N GLU A 271 -20.63 5.63 9.51
CA GLU A 271 -19.69 5.74 8.38
C GLU A 271 -18.60 4.67 8.45
N GLU A 272 -18.02 4.43 9.63
CA GLU A 272 -17.03 3.37 9.84
C GLU A 272 -17.62 1.97 9.54
N VAL A 273 -18.86 1.70 9.95
CA VAL A 273 -19.56 0.45 9.60
C VAL A 273 -19.76 0.34 8.09
N ALA A 274 -20.24 1.39 7.42
CA ALA A 274 -20.43 1.39 5.98
C ALA A 274 -19.11 1.15 5.21
N TYR A 275 -18.02 1.75 5.68
CA TYR A 275 -16.67 1.50 5.15
C TYR A 275 -16.29 0.03 5.28
N TRP A 276 -16.41 -0.58 6.47
CA TRP A 276 -16.06 -2.00 6.65
C TRP A 276 -16.96 -2.95 5.86
N GLU A 277 -18.23 -2.60 5.65
CA GLU A 277 -19.13 -3.34 4.77
C GLU A 277 -18.68 -3.29 3.31
N GLU A 278 -18.28 -2.12 2.82
CA GLU A 278 -17.73 -1.97 1.46
C GLU A 278 -16.43 -2.75 1.31
N ARG A 279 -15.53 -2.63 2.28
CA ARG A 279 -14.26 -3.37 2.30
C ARG A 279 -14.46 -4.88 2.30
N LEU A 280 -15.43 -5.40 3.05
CA LEU A 280 -15.76 -6.82 3.03
C LEU A 280 -16.33 -7.24 1.67
N ARG A 281 -17.16 -6.41 1.03
CA ARG A 281 -17.67 -6.67 -0.33
C ARG A 281 -16.54 -6.71 -1.37
N GLU A 282 -15.62 -5.74 -1.33
CA GLU A 282 -14.45 -5.71 -2.21
C GLU A 282 -13.58 -6.96 -2.03
N PHE A 283 -13.33 -7.36 -0.78
CA PHE A 283 -12.59 -8.57 -0.47
C PHE A 283 -13.26 -9.82 -1.07
N HIS A 284 -14.57 -9.97 -0.90
CA HIS A 284 -15.31 -11.11 -1.46
C HIS A 284 -15.19 -11.20 -2.98
N GLN A 285 -15.21 -10.07 -3.70
CA GLN A 285 -15.01 -10.08 -5.15
C GLN A 285 -13.65 -10.66 -5.55
N ILE A 286 -12.59 -10.28 -4.85
CA ILE A 286 -11.23 -10.80 -5.09
C ILE A 286 -11.15 -12.27 -4.68
N ALA A 287 -11.64 -12.61 -3.49
CA ALA A 287 -11.59 -13.94 -2.93
C ALA A 287 -12.35 -14.97 -3.77
N ASP A 288 -13.53 -14.61 -4.30
CA ASP A 288 -14.34 -15.50 -5.15
C ASP A 288 -13.66 -15.76 -6.50
N GLY A 289 -13.03 -14.74 -7.09
CA GLY A 289 -12.20 -14.91 -8.28
C GLY A 289 -11.06 -15.89 -8.05
N LEU A 290 -10.32 -15.73 -6.95
CA LEU A 290 -9.23 -16.61 -6.57
C LEU A 290 -9.68 -18.04 -6.26
N ARG A 291 -10.82 -18.21 -5.56
CA ARG A 291 -11.39 -19.54 -5.25
C ARG A 291 -11.75 -20.30 -6.53
N LYS A 292 -12.36 -19.63 -7.51
CA LYS A 292 -12.69 -20.24 -8.80
C LYS A 292 -11.45 -20.73 -9.53
N LEU A 293 -10.41 -19.89 -9.63
CA LEU A 293 -9.15 -20.25 -10.27
C LEU A 293 -8.43 -21.39 -9.53
N LYS A 294 -8.40 -21.37 -8.20
CA LYS A 294 -7.84 -22.47 -7.40
C LYS A 294 -8.60 -23.79 -7.56
N THR A 295 -9.92 -23.72 -7.72
CA THR A 295 -10.74 -24.90 -8.01
C THR A 295 -10.41 -25.46 -9.40
N GLU A 296 -10.29 -24.61 -10.41
CA GLU A 296 -9.86 -25.00 -11.76
C GLU A 296 -8.47 -25.65 -11.75
N GLN A 297 -7.51 -25.06 -11.03
CA GLN A 297 -6.16 -25.62 -10.84
C GLN A 297 -6.20 -27.01 -10.20
N THR A 298 -7.06 -27.22 -9.20
CA THR A 298 -7.23 -28.51 -8.53
C THR A 298 -7.81 -29.55 -9.47
N VAL A 299 -8.78 -29.18 -10.30
CA VAL A 299 -9.37 -30.06 -11.33
C VAL A 299 -8.32 -30.43 -12.38
N LEU A 300 -7.56 -29.47 -12.89
CA LEU A 300 -6.48 -29.71 -13.85
C LEU A 300 -5.41 -30.63 -13.29
N THR A 301 -5.04 -30.46 -12.02
CA THR A 301 -4.05 -31.32 -11.35
C THR A 301 -4.55 -32.76 -11.24
N LYS A 302 -5.84 -32.96 -10.94
CA LYS A 302 -6.45 -34.30 -10.94
C LYS A 302 -6.49 -34.91 -12.34
N GLN A 303 -6.81 -34.12 -13.37
CA GLN A 303 -6.79 -34.57 -14.77
C GLN A 303 -5.39 -34.96 -15.22
N GLU A 304 -4.36 -34.22 -14.82
CA GLU A 304 -2.96 -34.54 -15.10
C GLU A 304 -2.54 -35.85 -14.42
N GLN A 305 -2.92 -36.06 -13.15
CA GLN A 305 -2.65 -37.32 -12.44
C GLN A 305 -3.33 -38.51 -13.12
N ILE A 306 -4.59 -38.35 -13.53
CA ILE A 306 -5.32 -39.37 -14.29
C ILE A 306 -4.61 -39.65 -15.61
N TYR A 307 -4.24 -38.61 -16.35
CA TYR A 307 -3.50 -38.74 -17.61
C TYR A 307 -2.14 -39.45 -17.43
N GLN A 308 -1.37 -39.10 -16.39
CA GLN A 308 -0.07 -39.75 -16.08
C GLN A 308 -0.23 -41.21 -15.65
N SER A 309 -1.36 -41.57 -15.04
CA SER A 309 -1.67 -42.95 -14.64
C SER A 309 -2.08 -43.86 -15.80
N MET A 310 -2.50 -43.27 -16.92
CA MET A 310 -2.85 -44.02 -18.13
C MET A 310 -1.57 -44.41 -18.90
N GLN A 311 -1.28 -45.70 -18.98
CA GLN A 311 -0.20 -46.22 -19.82
C GLN A 311 -0.69 -46.33 -21.28
N THR A 312 -0.03 -45.63 -22.20
CA THR A 312 -0.21 -45.85 -23.64
C THR A 312 0.53 -47.11 -24.08
N THR A 313 -0.22 -48.13 -24.49
CA THR A 313 0.29 -49.36 -25.12
C THR A 313 0.28 -49.30 -26.65
N GLU A 314 -0.11 -48.16 -27.24
CA GLU A 314 -0.26 -48.00 -28.70
C GLU A 314 1.07 -47.65 -29.40
N LEU A 315 1.30 -48.26 -30.56
CA LEU A 315 2.41 -47.97 -31.47
C LEU A 315 2.32 -46.53 -32.02
N PRO A 316 3.45 -45.93 -32.47
CA PRO A 316 3.47 -44.55 -32.98
C PRO A 316 2.51 -44.38 -34.16
N GLY A 317 1.56 -43.45 -34.02
CA GLY A 317 0.51 -43.15 -35.01
C GLY A 317 -0.28 -41.88 -34.65
N SER A 318 -1.35 -41.57 -35.38
CA SER A 318 -2.16 -40.35 -35.16
C SER A 318 -2.76 -40.24 -33.75
N LYS A 319 -3.08 -41.37 -33.12
CA LYS A 319 -3.56 -41.43 -31.72
C LYS A 319 -2.48 -41.11 -30.70
N TYR A 320 -1.23 -41.56 -30.93
CA TYR A 320 -0.09 -41.21 -30.10
C TYR A 320 0.23 -39.71 -30.17
N GLN A 321 0.10 -39.11 -31.36
CA GLN A 321 0.23 -37.65 -31.51
C GLN A 321 -0.88 -36.89 -30.75
N CYS A 322 -2.12 -37.39 -30.79
CA CYS A 322 -3.22 -36.83 -30.01
C CYS A 322 -2.94 -36.92 -28.49
N TRP A 323 -2.35 -38.03 -28.04
CA TRP A 323 -1.90 -38.21 -26.66
C TRP A 323 -0.88 -37.16 -26.26
N ILE A 324 0.18 -36.95 -27.06
CA ILE A 324 1.20 -35.90 -26.81
C ILE A 324 0.56 -34.51 -26.76
N ASN A 325 -0.27 -34.17 -27.74
CA ASN A 325 -0.94 -32.88 -27.80
C ASN A 325 -1.84 -32.64 -26.59
N MET A 326 -2.49 -33.68 -26.05
CA MET A 326 -3.25 -33.59 -24.79
C MET A 326 -2.35 -33.28 -23.59
N SER A 327 -1.15 -33.87 -23.50
CA SER A 327 -0.17 -33.54 -22.46
C SER A 327 0.26 -32.08 -22.52
N GLU A 328 0.59 -31.60 -23.72
CA GLU A 328 1.03 -30.22 -23.94
C GLU A 328 -0.09 -29.22 -23.64
N ASN A 329 -1.32 -29.50 -24.07
CA ASN A 329 -2.48 -28.66 -23.77
C ASN A 329 -2.76 -28.59 -22.26
N LEU A 330 -2.65 -29.71 -21.54
CA LEU A 330 -2.82 -29.73 -20.08
C LEU A 330 -1.75 -28.89 -19.37
N LYS A 331 -0.48 -29.00 -19.81
CA LYS A 331 0.62 -28.18 -19.27
C LYS A 331 0.41 -26.69 -19.54
N GLN A 332 0.11 -26.31 -20.79
CA GLN A 332 -0.17 -24.93 -21.16
C GLN A 332 -1.35 -24.37 -20.36
N ARG A 333 -2.45 -25.12 -20.24
CA ARG A 333 -3.61 -24.67 -19.47
C ARG A 333 -3.29 -24.48 -17.99
N LYS A 334 -2.48 -25.36 -17.41
CA LYS A 334 -2.01 -25.23 -16.02
C LYS A 334 -1.14 -23.99 -15.83
N GLU A 335 -0.26 -23.68 -16.76
CA GLU A 335 0.55 -22.46 -16.74
C GLU A 335 -0.30 -21.19 -16.86
N GLU A 336 -1.31 -21.19 -17.74
CA GLU A 336 -2.27 -20.09 -17.87
C GLU A 336 -3.02 -19.84 -16.56
N VAL A 337 -3.56 -20.91 -15.95
CA VAL A 337 -4.29 -20.81 -14.68
C VAL A 337 -3.37 -20.35 -13.56
N ASN A 338 -2.14 -20.84 -13.48
CA ASN A 338 -1.16 -20.38 -12.49
C ASN A 338 -0.85 -18.88 -12.66
N ARG A 339 -0.69 -18.40 -13.90
CA ARG A 339 -0.48 -16.99 -14.19
C ARG A 339 -1.70 -16.16 -13.78
N ALA A 340 -2.90 -16.63 -14.08
CA ALA A 340 -4.14 -15.96 -13.68
C ALA A 340 -4.31 -15.90 -12.15
N ILE A 341 -3.93 -16.96 -11.43
CA ILE A 341 -3.91 -16.98 -9.96
C ILE A 341 -2.94 -15.94 -9.42
N ASN A 342 -1.71 -15.89 -9.95
CA ASN A 342 -0.71 -14.91 -9.52
C ASN A 342 -1.24 -13.48 -9.74
N GLU A 343 -1.76 -13.17 -10.93
CA GLU A 343 -2.32 -11.85 -11.24
C GLU A 343 -3.52 -11.48 -10.36
N ALA A 344 -4.44 -12.41 -10.13
CA ALA A 344 -5.57 -12.20 -9.23
C ALA A 344 -5.11 -12.00 -7.77
N ALA A 345 -4.03 -12.68 -7.36
CA ALA A 345 -3.47 -12.56 -6.02
C ALA A 345 -2.80 -11.19 -5.80
N LYS A 346 -2.23 -10.57 -6.83
CA LYS A 346 -1.70 -9.19 -6.77
C LYS A 346 -2.79 -8.16 -6.38
N ALA A 347 -4.06 -8.43 -6.71
CA ALA A 347 -5.16 -7.58 -6.27
C ALA A 347 -5.30 -7.54 -4.73
N LEU A 348 -4.83 -8.56 -4.00
CA LEU A 348 -4.81 -8.54 -2.53
C LEU A 348 -3.79 -7.53 -1.99
N ILE A 349 -2.64 -7.36 -2.63
CA ILE A 349 -1.70 -6.30 -2.25
C ILE A 349 -2.39 -4.94 -2.40
N THR A 350 -3.06 -4.71 -3.54
CA THR A 350 -3.83 -3.47 -3.75
C THR A 350 -4.92 -3.31 -2.68
N PHE A 351 -5.65 -4.38 -2.35
CA PHE A 351 -6.65 -4.38 -1.29
C PHE A 351 -6.05 -3.89 0.03
N PHE A 352 -4.92 -4.42 0.48
CA PHE A 352 -4.27 -3.96 1.73
C PHE A 352 -3.67 -2.55 1.63
N CYS A 353 -3.36 -2.08 0.43
CA CYS A 353 -2.76 -0.77 0.20
C CYS A 353 -3.78 0.36 0.02
N VAL A 354 -5.08 0.06 0.02
CA VAL A 354 -6.12 1.10 0.00
C VAL A 354 -6.01 1.96 1.27
N ARG A 355 -5.74 3.24 1.02
CA ARG A 355 -5.71 4.43 1.89
C ARG A 355 -6.89 4.62 2.87
N GLY A 356 -7.20 3.70 3.79
CA GLY A 356 -8.27 3.84 4.80
C GLY A 356 -7.79 4.07 6.24
N SER A 357 -8.53 4.90 6.99
CA SER A 357 -8.10 5.85 8.05
C SER A 357 -7.30 5.31 9.25
N ASP A 358 -5.97 5.40 9.17
CA ASP A 358 -5.09 5.71 10.31
C ASP A 358 -4.78 7.22 10.34
N ARG A 359 -5.80 8.06 10.11
CA ARG A 359 -5.62 9.51 10.01
C ARG A 359 -5.60 10.11 11.41
N ILE A 360 -4.43 10.52 11.88
CA ILE A 360 -4.31 11.44 13.01
C ILE A 360 -4.94 12.75 12.55
N PHE A 361 -6.06 13.12 13.18
CA PHE A 361 -6.75 14.37 12.89
C PHE A 361 -6.13 15.49 13.73
N TYR A 362 -5.81 16.59 13.06
CA TYR A 362 -5.34 17.84 13.64
C TYR A 362 -6.47 18.86 13.58
N THR A 363 -6.43 19.87 14.45
CA THR A 363 -7.39 20.97 14.46
C THR A 363 -6.62 22.25 14.26
N GLY A 364 -6.95 23.02 13.23
CA GLY A 364 -6.40 24.35 12.98
C GLY A 364 -7.50 25.40 12.88
N ASP A 365 -7.12 26.66 12.66
CA ASP A 365 -8.05 27.81 12.68
C ASP A 365 -9.12 27.77 11.57
N VAL A 366 -8.87 26.99 10.52
CA VAL A 366 -9.80 26.78 9.39
C VAL A 366 -10.79 25.63 9.68
N GLY A 367 -10.46 24.70 10.58
CA GLY A 367 -11.27 23.52 10.88
C GLY A 367 -10.42 22.26 11.14
N PRO A 368 -11.06 21.12 11.42
CA PRO A 368 -10.36 19.86 11.59
C PRO A 368 -9.86 19.35 10.24
N TYR A 369 -8.62 18.84 10.22
CA TYR A 369 -7.94 18.38 9.02
C TYR A 369 -7.09 17.15 9.32
N TYR A 370 -6.73 16.40 8.29
CA TYR A 370 -5.66 15.40 8.38
C TYR A 370 -4.55 15.75 7.40
N LEU A 371 -3.35 15.24 7.66
CA LEU A 371 -2.24 15.33 6.71
C LEU A 371 -2.27 14.10 5.81
N ASP A 372 -2.32 14.31 4.50
CA ASP A 372 -2.15 13.22 3.55
C ASP A 372 -0.68 12.75 3.51
N GLU A 373 -0.38 11.75 2.69
CA GLU A 373 0.95 11.12 2.63
C GLU A 373 2.02 12.04 2.02
N TYR A 374 1.60 13.19 1.49
CA TYR A 374 2.42 14.23 0.89
C TYR A 374 2.44 15.50 1.76
N ASN A 375 1.93 15.43 2.99
CA ASN A 375 1.85 16.53 3.95
C ASN A 375 0.88 17.66 3.54
N HIS A 376 -0.08 17.42 2.64
CA HIS A 376 -1.15 18.36 2.38
C HIS A 376 -2.19 18.32 3.50
N GLN A 377 -2.69 19.50 3.89
CA GLN A 377 -3.80 19.61 4.82
C GLN A 377 -5.11 19.36 4.08
N VAL A 378 -5.81 18.31 4.46
CA VAL A 378 -7.12 17.97 3.94
C VAL A 378 -8.16 18.32 5.00
N TYR A 379 -8.89 19.40 4.75
CA TYR A 379 -9.91 19.90 5.66
C TYR A 379 -11.25 19.22 5.38
N PHE A 380 -12.00 18.96 6.43
CA PHE A 380 -13.35 18.43 6.31
C PHE A 380 -14.34 19.35 7.02
N PHE A 381 -15.37 19.73 6.27
CA PHE A 381 -16.47 20.58 6.72
C PHE A 381 -17.78 19.79 6.59
N ASP A 382 -18.83 20.29 7.24
CA ASP A 382 -20.18 19.74 7.14
C ASP A 382 -20.25 18.23 7.41
N SER A 383 -19.59 17.80 8.50
CA SER A 383 -19.55 16.40 8.92
C SER A 383 -19.01 15.43 7.85
N GLY A 384 -18.07 15.87 7.00
CA GLY A 384 -17.43 15.03 5.99
C GLY A 384 -18.09 15.09 4.61
N MET A 385 -19.17 15.87 4.43
CA MET A 385 -19.81 16.05 3.13
C MET A 385 -19.04 17.02 2.22
N GLY A 386 -18.31 17.97 2.81
CA GLY A 386 -17.38 18.84 2.10
C GLY A 386 -15.95 18.51 2.50
N VAL A 387 -15.22 17.78 1.67
CA VAL A 387 -13.77 17.59 1.86
C VAL A 387 -13.07 18.60 0.99
N TYR A 388 -12.08 19.33 1.50
CA TYR A 388 -11.38 20.37 0.76
C TYR A 388 -9.88 20.09 0.76
N HIS A 389 -9.29 20.17 -0.42
CA HIS A 389 -7.87 19.96 -0.65
C HIS A 389 -7.20 21.26 -1.09
N PHE A 390 -6.04 21.55 -0.54
CA PHE A 390 -5.18 22.60 -1.08
C PHE A 390 -4.29 22.04 -2.18
N ASN A 391 -4.45 22.54 -3.41
CA ASN A 391 -3.51 22.19 -4.46
C ASN A 391 -2.13 22.83 -4.19
N CYS A 392 -1.10 22.39 -4.91
CA CYS A 392 0.27 22.90 -4.76
C CYS A 392 0.45 24.37 -5.19
N HIS A 393 -0.62 25.05 -5.63
CA HIS A 393 -0.66 26.48 -5.93
C HIS A 393 -1.33 27.30 -4.81
N GLY A 394 -1.73 26.66 -3.71
CA GLY A 394 -2.39 27.32 -2.56
C GLY A 394 -3.87 27.61 -2.79
N GLU A 395 -4.49 27.02 -3.81
CA GLU A 395 -5.92 27.17 -4.07
C GLU A 395 -6.72 26.13 -3.28
N PHE A 396 -7.77 26.60 -2.62
CA PHE A 396 -8.74 25.76 -1.93
C PHE A 396 -9.65 25.10 -2.97
N LYS A 397 -9.60 23.78 -3.11
CA LYS A 397 -10.47 23.01 -4.00
C LYS A 397 -11.38 22.10 -3.21
N GLU A 398 -12.68 22.27 -3.42
CA GLU A 398 -13.71 21.37 -2.93
C GLU A 398 -13.59 20.00 -3.61
N ILE A 399 -13.29 18.98 -2.82
CA ILE A 399 -13.48 17.58 -3.13
C ILE A 399 -14.95 17.26 -2.89
N ASN A 400 -15.77 17.53 -3.90
CA ASN A 400 -17.15 17.06 -3.92
C ASN A 400 -17.16 15.51 -4.00
N PHE A 401 -17.33 14.84 -2.85
CA PHE A 401 -17.78 13.45 -2.79
C PHE A 401 -19.23 13.45 -3.28
N PRO A 402 -19.52 13.13 -4.57
CA PRO A 402 -19.20 11.85 -5.17
C PRO A 402 -18.76 11.95 -6.65
N LYS A 403 -17.80 12.81 -7.02
CA LYS A 403 -17.41 12.92 -8.44
C LYS A 403 -15.94 13.01 -8.82
N THR A 404 -14.98 13.36 -7.95
CA THR A 404 -13.66 13.76 -8.50
C THR A 404 -12.39 13.21 -7.86
N TYR A 405 -12.39 12.59 -6.68
CA TYR A 405 -11.14 11.97 -6.15
C TYR A 405 -11.13 10.44 -6.17
N ASP A 406 -12.29 9.76 -6.11
CA ASP A 406 -12.39 8.29 -6.22
C ASP A 406 -12.85 7.77 -7.59
N LYS A 407 -12.95 8.64 -8.62
CA LYS A 407 -13.30 8.19 -9.98
C LYS A 407 -12.13 7.78 -10.86
N GLU A 408 -10.91 8.22 -10.59
CA GLU A 408 -9.76 7.54 -11.20
C GLU A 408 -9.54 6.25 -10.42
N LYS A 409 -10.21 5.16 -10.83
CA LYS A 409 -9.81 3.80 -10.44
C LYS A 409 -8.33 3.69 -10.77
N TYR A 410 -7.51 3.78 -9.73
CA TYR A 410 -6.08 3.61 -9.86
C TYR A 410 -5.74 2.17 -9.48
N TYR A 411 -4.75 1.65 -10.16
CA TYR A 411 -4.31 0.27 -10.10
C TYR A 411 -2.81 0.29 -9.79
N PHE A 412 -2.29 -0.79 -9.25
CA PHE A 412 -0.86 -0.99 -9.13
C PHE A 412 -0.45 -2.15 -10.03
N ASP A 413 0.69 -1.99 -10.69
CA ASP A 413 1.41 -3.12 -11.27
C ASP A 413 2.90 -3.00 -10.93
N GLU A 414 3.70 -3.81 -11.61
CA GLU A 414 5.14 -3.92 -11.43
C GLU A 414 5.92 -2.60 -11.60
N ASN A 415 5.32 -1.60 -12.27
CA ASN A 415 5.90 -0.28 -12.53
C ASN A 415 5.29 0.83 -11.65
N GLY A 416 4.46 0.47 -10.66
CA GLY A 416 3.89 1.39 -9.68
C GLY A 416 2.41 1.70 -9.92
N ARG A 417 1.94 2.80 -9.30
CA ARG A 417 0.55 3.26 -9.40
C ARG A 417 0.28 3.78 -10.80
N TYR A 418 -0.82 3.34 -11.40
CA TYR A 418 -1.30 3.84 -12.69
C TYR A 418 -2.82 4.05 -12.70
N VAL A 419 -3.26 4.88 -13.62
CA VAL A 419 -4.65 5.12 -13.98
C VAL A 419 -4.82 4.75 -15.44
N LYS A 420 -6.01 4.30 -15.83
CA LYS A 420 -6.34 4.12 -17.25
C LYS A 420 -6.86 5.43 -17.81
N ASP A 421 -6.23 5.93 -18.87
CA ASP A 421 -6.74 7.09 -19.62
C ASP A 421 -8.05 6.74 -20.35
N GLU A 422 -8.66 7.74 -21.01
CA GLU A 422 -9.91 7.59 -21.77
C GLU A 422 -9.81 6.56 -22.92
N ASN A 423 -8.59 6.22 -23.36
CA ASN A 423 -8.30 5.21 -24.38
C ASN A 423 -7.93 3.84 -23.77
N GLY A 424 -8.01 3.69 -22.44
CA GLY A 424 -7.66 2.47 -21.72
C GLY A 424 -6.16 2.24 -21.54
N LYS A 425 -5.31 3.22 -21.88
CA LYS A 425 -3.85 3.13 -21.76
C LYS A 425 -3.42 3.42 -20.32
N LYS A 426 -2.43 2.67 -19.84
CA LYS A 426 -1.87 2.86 -18.49
C LYS A 426 -1.03 4.14 -18.43
N VAL A 427 -1.38 5.03 -17.51
CA VAL A 427 -0.68 6.26 -17.19
C VAL A 427 -0.26 6.19 -15.73
N TYR A 428 1.03 6.09 -15.48
CA TYR A 428 1.63 5.95 -14.16
C TYR A 428 1.70 7.30 -13.44
N ARG A 429 1.33 7.35 -12.17
CA ARG A 429 1.33 8.56 -11.34
C ARG A 429 1.60 8.16 -9.88
N CYS A 430 2.53 8.82 -9.20
CA CYS A 430 2.72 8.58 -7.76
C CYS A 430 1.53 9.12 -6.94
N ALA A 431 1.04 10.32 -7.26
CA ALA A 431 -0.10 10.99 -6.63
C ALA A 431 -1.03 11.68 -7.67
N PRO A 432 -2.24 12.09 -7.28
CA PRO A 432 -3.14 12.85 -8.17
C PRO A 432 -2.55 14.18 -8.66
N CYS A 433 -1.60 14.77 -7.89
CA CYS A 433 -0.92 16.02 -8.20
C CYS A 433 0.52 15.84 -8.75
N THR A 434 1.00 14.60 -8.92
CA THR A 434 2.35 14.34 -9.46
C THR A 434 2.31 14.26 -10.97
N SER A 435 3.51 14.22 -11.57
CA SER A 435 3.66 14.00 -12.99
C SER A 435 3.04 12.66 -13.41
N SER A 436 2.48 12.66 -14.62
CA SER A 436 2.03 11.45 -15.30
C SER A 436 3.17 10.87 -16.12
N TYR A 437 3.27 9.55 -16.18
CA TYR A 437 4.30 8.82 -16.91
C TYR A 437 3.68 7.75 -17.80
N ASN A 438 4.20 7.58 -19.01
CA ASN A 438 3.81 6.51 -19.92
C ASN A 438 4.91 5.45 -19.96
N LEU A 439 4.54 4.17 -19.95
CA LEU A 439 5.49 3.09 -20.18
C LEU A 439 5.85 3.04 -21.67
N ALA A 440 7.12 3.21 -21.99
CA ALA A 440 7.65 3.12 -23.33
C ALA A 440 7.95 1.67 -23.74
N LYS A 441 8.23 1.44 -25.03
CA LYS A 441 8.43 0.09 -25.61
C LYS A 441 9.67 -0.62 -25.06
N ASP A 442 10.61 0.13 -24.51
CA ASP A 442 11.83 -0.34 -23.85
C ASP A 442 11.64 -0.62 -22.34
N GLY A 443 10.43 -0.40 -21.82
CA GLY A 443 10.09 -0.60 -20.40
C GLY A 443 10.39 0.59 -19.50
N LEU A 444 10.80 1.75 -20.04
CA LEU A 444 11.07 2.95 -19.24
C LEU A 444 9.84 3.86 -19.10
N LEU A 445 9.69 4.50 -17.95
CA LEU A 445 8.61 5.46 -17.68
C LEU A 445 8.98 6.85 -18.22
N ILE A 446 8.32 7.29 -19.28
CA ILE A 446 8.52 8.60 -19.90
C ILE A 446 7.54 9.61 -19.32
N LYS A 447 8.04 10.69 -18.73
CA LYS A 447 7.27 11.80 -18.16
C LYS A 447 6.42 12.49 -19.24
N VAL A 448 5.12 12.64 -18.99
CA VAL A 448 4.11 13.20 -19.91
C VAL A 448 3.68 14.61 -19.48
N THR A 449 3.72 14.92 -18.18
CA THR A 449 3.32 16.23 -17.64
C THR A 449 4.43 16.85 -16.78
N LYS A 450 4.48 18.19 -16.72
CA LYS A 450 5.31 18.94 -15.75
C LYS A 450 4.52 19.12 -14.45
N ASP A 451 5.17 18.88 -13.31
CA ASP A 451 4.60 18.99 -11.97
C ASP A 451 5.26 20.11 -11.14
N CYS A 452 4.79 20.27 -9.90
CA CYS A 452 5.27 21.22 -8.90
C CYS A 452 6.57 20.78 -8.16
N GLY A 453 7.25 19.74 -8.65
CA GLY A 453 8.47 19.17 -8.05
C GLY A 453 8.25 18.04 -7.03
N HIS A 454 6.99 17.64 -6.78
CA HIS A 454 6.65 16.53 -5.87
C HIS A 454 7.01 15.14 -6.42
N SER A 455 7.28 15.02 -7.71
CA SER A 455 7.71 13.75 -8.31
C SER A 455 9.20 13.46 -8.05
N GLU A 456 9.95 14.41 -7.47
CA GLU A 456 11.42 14.32 -7.31
C GLU A 456 11.85 14.43 -5.84
N ALA A 457 11.15 15.21 -5.01
CA ALA A 457 11.36 15.30 -3.56
C ALA A 457 10.14 15.90 -2.83
N ILE A 458 10.09 15.79 -1.49
CA ILE A 458 9.14 16.55 -0.67
C ILE A 458 9.43 18.05 -0.85
N ASN A 459 8.52 18.77 -1.50
CA ASN A 459 8.69 20.20 -1.71
C ASN A 459 8.35 20.97 -0.43
N ARG A 460 9.38 21.46 0.29
CA ARG A 460 9.20 22.23 1.54
C ARG A 460 8.42 23.54 1.34
N LYS A 461 8.35 24.09 0.12
CA LYS A 461 7.51 25.25 -0.21
C LYS A 461 6.02 24.88 -0.35
N CYS A 462 5.71 23.58 -0.44
CA CYS A 462 4.35 23.07 -0.44
C CYS A 462 3.80 22.82 0.98
N LYS A 463 4.59 23.09 2.03
CA LYS A 463 4.06 23.33 3.40
C LYS A 463 3.49 24.74 3.47
N LEU A 464 2.36 24.98 2.81
CA LEU A 464 1.63 26.22 3.00
C LEU A 464 1.04 26.22 4.41
N THR A 465 1.64 26.99 5.30
CA THR A 465 1.06 27.33 6.60
C THR A 465 0.12 28.49 6.35
N ILE A 466 -1.18 28.30 6.57
CA ILE A 466 -2.14 29.39 6.46
C ILE A 466 -1.91 30.33 7.64
N LYS A 467 -1.54 31.59 7.36
CA LYS A 467 -1.78 32.68 8.31
C LYS A 467 -3.27 33.03 8.25
N ASN A 468 -3.88 33.22 9.41
CA ASN A 468 -5.29 33.54 9.52
C ASN A 468 -5.60 34.84 8.76
N PRO A 469 -6.59 34.88 7.85
CA PRO A 469 -6.97 36.12 7.17
C PRO A 469 -7.61 37.17 8.11
N THR A 470 -7.90 36.82 9.36
CA THR A 470 -8.30 37.74 10.44
C THR A 470 -7.14 38.15 11.36
N ASP A 471 -5.92 37.64 11.14
CA ASP A 471 -4.73 38.23 11.77
C ASP A 471 -4.50 39.60 11.14
N ILE A 472 -5.04 40.63 11.79
CA ILE A 472 -4.61 41.99 11.56
C ILE A 472 -3.13 42.01 11.91
N GLU A 473 -2.27 42.13 10.90
CA GLU A 473 -0.91 42.60 11.11
C GLU A 473 -1.03 43.94 11.84
N ILE A 474 -0.77 43.94 13.16
CA ILE A 474 -0.32 45.13 13.83
C ILE A 474 1.07 45.37 13.26
N LEU A 475 1.10 46.01 12.10
CA LEU A 475 2.34 46.49 11.49
C LEU A 475 3.06 47.32 12.57
N PRO A 476 4.37 47.14 12.77
CA PRO A 476 5.14 48.15 13.47
C PRO A 476 4.91 49.46 12.70
N THR A 477 4.57 50.54 13.41
CA THR A 477 4.50 51.89 12.85
C THR A 477 5.79 52.17 12.10
N SER A 478 5.73 52.11 10.78
CA SER A 478 6.78 52.59 9.90
C SER A 478 6.65 54.10 9.83
N ASP A 479 7.65 54.82 10.31
CA ASP A 479 7.83 56.22 9.92
C ASP A 479 7.92 56.28 8.39
N GLU A 480 7.13 57.17 7.77
CA GLU A 480 7.16 57.41 6.34
C GLU A 480 8.52 58.00 5.94
N MET A 481 9.36 57.22 5.27
CA MET A 481 10.46 57.78 4.48
C MET A 481 9.97 58.08 3.07
N ASP A 482 9.81 59.37 2.78
CA ASP A 482 9.45 59.90 1.47
C ASP A 482 10.55 59.58 0.44
N ILE A 483 10.19 58.84 -0.62
CA ILE A 483 11.07 58.52 -1.76
C ILE A 483 11.21 59.74 -2.72
N LYS A 484 10.78 60.93 -2.31
CA LYS A 484 11.24 62.19 -2.87
C LYS A 484 11.91 63.02 -1.80
N GLY A 485 13.14 62.64 -1.45
CA GLY A 485 13.94 63.36 -0.47
C GLY A 485 13.88 64.88 -0.65
N LYS A 486 13.23 65.57 0.29
CA LYS A 486 13.53 66.95 0.68
C LYS A 486 13.30 67.14 2.18
N LYS A 487 14.44 67.04 2.86
CA LYS A 487 14.81 67.40 4.24
C LYS A 487 14.34 66.49 5.36
#